data_AF-A0A9J6DNP4-F1
#
_entry.id   AF-A0A9J6DNP4-F1
#
_cell.length_a   1.000
_cell.length_b   1.000
_cell.length_c   1.000
_cell.angle_alpha   90.00
_cell.angle_beta   90.00
_cell.angle_gamma   90.00
#
_symmetry.space_group_name_H-M   'P 1'
#
loop_
_entity.id
_entity.type
_entity.pdbx_description
1 polymer ?
#
loop_
_entity_poly.entity_id
_entity_poly.type
_entity_poly.pdbx_seq_one_letter_code
_entity_poly.pdbx_strand_id
1 'polypeptide(L)'
;MCPSWNRKPWCPCYEFDSDVFLECNSVTPDEIRSTLLEIHSPVKMLSIYNLQSNITTLPAGFFVNRTISRLFVSNTQLENVEEGVFEGLEDFLETLSLTQSKLKHVPKGALKDLRSLRSLELSSNNIASLESYVFYGLQLTNLQLSKNNITDVTEYAFGGLENSLEELNLIDSGQKEFPLNALRRLRSLKAAETR
;
A
#
# COMPACT_ATOMS: atom_id res chain seq x y z
N MET A 1 6.35 11.34 20.41
CA MET A 1 7.60 10.96 21.08
C MET A 1 7.64 9.47 21.28
N CYS A 2 8.79 8.85 20.99
CA CYS A 2 9.00 7.42 21.23
C CYS A 2 9.06 7.12 22.75
N PRO A 3 8.30 6.14 23.26
CA PRO A 3 8.44 5.69 24.65
C PRO A 3 9.86 5.12 24.95
N SER A 4 10.16 4.77 26.19
CA SER A 4 11.41 4.06 26.55
C SER A 4 11.31 2.55 26.21
N TRP A 5 11.90 2.08 25.10
CA TRP A 5 11.52 0.80 24.45
C TRP A 5 12.27 -0.47 24.87
N ASN A 6 12.75 -0.56 26.10
CA ASN A 6 13.31 -1.83 26.60
C ASN A 6 12.29 -2.99 26.70
N ARG A 7 11.00 -2.76 26.42
CA ARG A 7 9.92 -3.76 26.55
C ARG A 7 9.30 -4.23 25.23
N LYS A 8 9.59 -3.58 24.09
CA LYS A 8 9.00 -3.93 22.78
C LYS A 8 10.06 -3.99 21.67
N PRO A 9 11.02 -4.93 21.75
CA PRO A 9 12.12 -5.02 20.80
C PRO A 9 11.69 -5.37 19.37
N TRP A 10 10.44 -5.76 19.16
CA TRP A 10 9.89 -6.18 17.87
C TRP A 10 9.41 -5.03 16.98
N CYS A 11 9.27 -3.81 17.50
CA CYS A 11 8.80 -2.64 16.74
C CYS A 11 9.64 -1.34 16.88
N PRO A 12 10.98 -1.34 16.99
CA PRO A 12 11.79 -0.16 17.30
C PRO A 12 11.25 1.19 16.81
N CYS A 13 11.21 2.15 17.73
CA CYS A 13 10.76 3.52 17.49
C CYS A 13 11.94 4.48 17.45
N TYR A 14 11.96 5.33 16.43
CA TYR A 14 12.96 6.37 16.24
C TYR A 14 12.28 7.72 16.06
N GLU A 15 12.92 8.76 16.55
CA GLU A 15 12.48 10.14 16.39
C GLU A 15 13.58 10.94 15.69
N PHE A 16 13.23 11.60 14.59
CA PHE A 16 14.13 12.45 13.83
C PHE A 16 13.38 13.70 13.39
N ASP A 17 13.89 14.87 13.75
CA ASP A 17 13.25 16.17 13.45
C ASP A 17 11.76 16.24 13.85
N SER A 18 11.43 15.70 15.03
CA SER A 18 10.05 15.55 15.56
C SER A 18 9.15 14.55 14.83
N ASP A 19 9.61 13.93 13.75
CA ASP A 19 8.91 12.85 13.06
C ASP A 19 9.16 11.51 13.77
N VAL A 20 8.09 10.71 13.90
CA VAL A 20 8.15 9.37 14.50
C VAL A 20 8.18 8.29 13.42
N PHE A 21 9.12 7.37 13.57
CA PHE A 21 9.35 6.23 12.69
C PHE A 21 9.24 4.94 13.50
N LEU A 22 8.53 3.95 12.96
CA LEU A 22 8.34 2.64 13.56
C LEU A 22 8.77 1.56 12.58
N GLU A 23 9.59 0.62 13.06
CA GLU A 23 10.04 -0.53 12.29
C GLU A 23 9.69 -1.82 13.02
N CYS A 24 8.67 -2.52 12.54
CA CYS A 24 8.17 -3.76 13.10
C CYS A 24 8.65 -4.98 12.30
N ASN A 25 9.19 -5.99 12.99
CA ASN A 25 9.71 -7.19 12.35
C ASN A 25 9.22 -8.45 13.07
N SER A 26 8.71 -9.43 12.32
CA SER A 26 8.31 -10.74 12.86
C SER A 26 7.20 -10.64 13.91
N VAL A 27 6.28 -9.69 13.70
CA VAL A 27 5.23 -9.30 14.63
C VAL A 27 3.88 -9.90 14.29
N THR A 28 3.05 -10.02 15.32
CA THR A 28 1.60 -10.24 15.23
C THR A 28 0.84 -8.92 15.09
N PRO A 29 -0.41 -8.96 14.57
CA PRO A 29 -1.34 -7.84 14.59
C PRO A 29 -1.52 -7.22 15.98
N ASP A 30 -1.61 -8.05 17.03
CA ASP A 30 -1.79 -7.60 18.42
C ASP A 30 -0.57 -6.87 18.97
N GLU A 31 0.64 -7.35 18.64
CA GLU A 31 1.89 -6.67 19.02
C GLU A 31 1.98 -5.29 18.38
N ILE A 32 1.66 -5.16 17.09
CA ILE A 32 1.59 -3.87 16.38
C ILE A 32 0.56 -2.96 17.05
N ARG A 33 -0.65 -3.47 17.31
CA ARG A 33 -1.72 -2.71 17.96
C ARG A 33 -1.30 -2.21 19.34
N SER A 34 -0.69 -3.08 20.15
CA SER A 34 -0.18 -2.72 21.47
C SER A 34 0.89 -1.62 21.38
N THR A 35 1.75 -1.70 20.36
CA THR A 35 2.80 -0.73 20.11
C THR A 35 2.21 0.62 19.74
N LEU A 36 1.27 0.65 18.79
CA LEU A 36 0.60 1.87 18.35
C LEU A 36 -0.24 2.53 19.45
N LEU A 37 -0.70 1.77 20.45
CA LEU A 37 -1.39 2.33 21.64
C LEU A 37 -0.48 3.19 22.52
N GLU A 38 0.83 3.01 22.48
CA GLU A 38 1.78 3.83 23.25
C GLU A 38 2.26 5.07 22.49
N ILE A 39 1.95 5.14 21.19
CA ILE A 39 2.32 6.27 20.33
C ILE A 39 1.14 7.25 20.22
N HIS A 40 1.34 8.44 20.79
CA HIS A 40 0.32 9.50 20.82
C HIS A 40 0.58 10.63 19.81
N SER A 41 1.70 10.57 19.10
CA SER A 41 2.06 11.53 18.04
C SER A 41 1.80 10.94 16.65
N PRO A 42 1.61 11.77 15.62
CA PRO A 42 1.59 11.30 14.25
C PRO A 42 2.83 10.47 13.90
N VAL A 43 2.62 9.36 13.20
CA VAL A 43 3.68 8.47 12.75
C VAL A 43 3.99 8.82 11.30
N LYS A 44 5.19 9.36 11.05
CA LYS A 44 5.61 9.71 9.70
C LYS A 44 5.83 8.47 8.84
N MET A 45 6.29 7.38 9.45
CA MET A 45 6.51 6.11 8.78
C MET A 45 6.28 4.93 9.72
N LEU A 46 5.45 3.99 9.28
CA LEU A 46 5.31 2.67 9.89
C LEU A 46 5.73 1.63 8.85
N SER A 47 6.74 0.86 9.21
CA SER A 47 7.22 -0.25 8.40
C SER A 47 6.99 -1.56 9.13
N ILE A 48 6.38 -2.53 8.46
CA ILE A 48 6.04 -3.85 8.98
C ILE A 48 6.63 -4.88 8.03
N TYR A 49 7.57 -5.68 8.53
CA TYR A 49 8.27 -6.70 7.76
C TYR A 49 8.07 -8.06 8.40
N ASN A 50 7.98 -9.11 7.58
CA ASN A 50 7.93 -10.50 8.04
C ASN A 50 6.78 -10.78 9.02
N LEU A 51 5.54 -10.34 8.73
CA LEU A 51 4.38 -10.76 9.53
C LEU A 51 4.39 -12.27 9.72
N GLN A 52 3.96 -12.74 10.90
CA GLN A 52 3.91 -14.17 11.19
C GLN A 52 3.17 -14.93 10.08
N SER A 53 3.66 -16.13 9.75
CA SER A 53 3.27 -16.86 8.53
C SER A 53 1.81 -17.27 8.47
N ASN A 54 1.11 -17.29 9.60
CA ASN A 54 -0.33 -17.55 9.69
C ASN A 54 -1.20 -16.32 9.37
N ILE A 55 -0.62 -15.13 9.24
CA ILE A 55 -1.34 -13.90 8.92
C ILE A 55 -1.43 -13.73 7.40
N THR A 56 -2.61 -14.06 6.88
CA THR A 56 -2.93 -13.93 5.46
C THR A 56 -3.87 -12.76 5.16
N THR A 57 -4.45 -12.14 6.19
CA THR A 57 -5.41 -11.05 6.05
C THR A 57 -5.10 -9.93 7.03
N LEU A 58 -5.13 -8.68 6.55
CA LEU A 58 -5.19 -7.50 7.43
C LEU A 58 -6.68 -7.20 7.69
N PRO A 59 -7.12 -7.19 8.96
CA PRO A 59 -8.52 -7.02 9.30
C PRO A 59 -8.96 -5.56 9.32
N ALA A 60 -10.25 -5.31 9.12
CA ALA A 60 -10.84 -3.98 9.28
C ALA A 60 -10.50 -3.34 10.64
N GLY A 61 -10.34 -2.02 10.66
CA GLY A 61 -10.10 -1.26 11.88
C GLY A 61 -8.67 -1.35 12.44
N PHE A 62 -7.72 -1.92 11.69
CA PHE A 62 -6.36 -2.16 12.16
C PHE A 62 -5.59 -0.88 12.53
N PHE A 63 -5.85 0.21 11.81
CA PHE A 63 -5.20 1.52 12.02
C PHE A 63 -6.14 2.60 12.58
N VAL A 64 -7.28 2.23 13.17
CA VAL A 64 -8.26 3.19 13.69
C VAL A 64 -7.65 4.12 14.74
N ASN A 65 -7.99 5.40 14.65
CA ASN A 65 -7.48 6.47 15.51
C ASN A 65 -5.95 6.59 15.50
N ARG A 66 -5.33 6.33 14.34
CA ARG A 66 -3.91 6.58 14.08
C ARG A 66 -3.75 7.60 12.98
N THR A 67 -2.62 8.29 13.00
CA THR A 67 -2.22 9.20 11.94
C THR A 67 -0.90 8.67 11.39
N ILE A 68 -0.95 8.08 10.20
CA ILE A 68 0.20 7.46 9.55
C ILE A 68 0.34 8.05 8.16
N SER A 69 1.50 8.65 7.85
CA SER A 69 1.75 9.24 6.52
C SER A 69 2.29 8.24 5.50
N ARG A 70 3.12 7.30 5.94
CA ARG A 70 3.75 6.30 5.06
C ARG A 70 3.66 4.93 5.71
N LEU A 71 3.04 3.98 5.02
CA LEU A 71 2.86 2.62 5.50
C LEU A 71 3.54 1.66 4.53
N PHE A 72 4.50 0.90 5.04
CA PHE A 72 5.20 -0.14 4.30
C PHE A 72 4.91 -1.49 4.96
N VAL A 73 4.37 -2.43 4.19
CA VAL A 73 4.18 -3.81 4.60
C VAL A 73 4.85 -4.70 3.56
N SER A 74 5.87 -5.45 3.97
CA SER A 74 6.56 -6.32 3.02
C SER A 74 7.07 -7.63 3.58
N ASN A 75 7.35 -8.55 2.66
CA ASN A 75 7.76 -9.92 2.92
C ASN A 75 6.80 -10.65 3.85
N THR A 76 5.52 -10.72 3.47
CA THR A 76 4.46 -11.32 4.29
C THR A 76 3.68 -12.38 3.51
N GLN A 77 2.78 -13.09 4.20
CA GLN A 77 1.89 -14.07 3.56
C GLN A 77 0.51 -13.48 3.22
N LEU A 78 0.41 -12.14 3.15
CA LEU A 78 -0.84 -11.42 2.89
C LEU A 78 -1.47 -11.81 1.55
N GLU A 79 -2.68 -12.36 1.60
CA GLU A 79 -3.52 -12.69 0.45
C GLU A 79 -4.67 -11.69 0.30
N ASN A 80 -5.14 -11.08 1.40
CA ASN A 80 -6.28 -10.17 1.41
C ASN A 80 -6.06 -8.95 2.32
N VAL A 81 -6.62 -7.82 1.92
CA VAL A 81 -6.73 -6.61 2.76
C VAL A 81 -8.20 -6.26 2.83
N GLU A 82 -8.80 -6.37 4.02
CA GLU A 82 -10.22 -6.12 4.20
C GLU A 82 -10.58 -4.65 3.95
N GLU A 83 -11.83 -4.44 3.54
CA GLU A 83 -12.41 -3.10 3.52
C GLU A 83 -12.40 -2.51 4.94
N GLY A 84 -12.03 -1.24 5.06
CA GLY A 84 -11.90 -0.57 6.37
C GLY A 84 -10.59 -0.83 7.12
N VAL A 85 -9.61 -1.56 6.56
CA VAL A 85 -8.27 -1.70 7.18
C VAL A 85 -7.62 -0.33 7.43
N PHE A 86 -7.75 0.58 6.47
CA PHE A 86 -7.17 1.92 6.50
C PHE A 86 -8.15 3.00 7.00
N GLU A 87 -9.24 2.60 7.67
CA GLU A 87 -10.19 3.55 8.25
C GLU A 87 -9.49 4.48 9.24
N GLY A 88 -9.72 5.79 9.08
CA GLY A 88 -9.07 6.85 9.85
C GLY A 88 -7.77 7.38 9.22
N LEU A 89 -7.27 6.78 8.14
CA LEU A 89 -6.06 7.21 7.43
C LEU A 89 -6.35 8.02 6.14
N GLU A 90 -7.63 8.31 5.85
CA GLU A 90 -8.12 8.82 4.57
C GLU A 90 -7.41 10.12 4.15
N ASP A 91 -7.22 11.03 5.09
CA ASP A 91 -6.63 12.35 4.86
C ASP A 91 -5.12 12.40 5.19
N PHE A 92 -4.54 11.30 5.66
CA PHE A 92 -3.18 11.29 6.21
C PHE A 92 -2.20 10.42 5.42
N LEU A 93 -2.66 9.30 4.85
CA LEU A 93 -1.78 8.34 4.21
C LEU A 93 -1.39 8.83 2.80
N GLU A 94 -0.11 9.16 2.62
CA GLU A 94 0.47 9.67 1.38
C GLU A 94 1.09 8.56 0.54
N THR A 95 1.70 7.57 1.22
CA THR A 95 2.36 6.42 0.60
C THR A 95 1.91 5.12 1.23
N LEU A 96 1.49 4.17 0.39
CA LEU A 96 1.19 2.80 0.77
C LEU A 96 2.00 1.83 -0.08
N SER A 97 2.75 0.95 0.58
CA SER A 97 3.49 -0.14 -0.06
C SER A 97 3.07 -1.46 0.56
N LEU A 98 2.54 -2.37 -0.25
CA LEU A 98 2.19 -3.74 0.12
C LEU A 98 2.94 -4.67 -0.83
N THR A 99 4.19 -5.02 -0.53
CA THR A 99 5.10 -5.71 -1.46
C THR A 99 5.49 -7.09 -0.97
N GLN A 100 6.01 -7.92 -1.88
CA GLN A 100 6.53 -9.26 -1.55
C GLN A 100 5.53 -10.06 -0.71
N SER A 101 4.27 -10.06 -1.15
CA SER A 101 3.15 -10.72 -0.50
C SER A 101 2.43 -11.59 -1.54
N LYS A 102 1.20 -12.03 -1.25
CA LYS A 102 0.45 -12.98 -2.08
C LYS A 102 -0.88 -12.41 -2.58
N LEU A 103 -1.00 -11.08 -2.66
CA LEU A 103 -2.22 -10.43 -3.11
C LEU A 103 -2.55 -10.88 -4.54
N LYS A 104 -3.76 -11.40 -4.74
CA LYS A 104 -4.25 -11.87 -6.06
C LYS A 104 -4.97 -10.78 -6.84
N HIS A 105 -5.42 -9.75 -6.14
CA HIS A 105 -6.16 -8.62 -6.67
C HIS A 105 -5.73 -7.34 -5.96
N VAL A 106 -5.91 -6.19 -6.62
CA VAL A 106 -5.81 -4.89 -5.96
C VAL A 106 -6.96 -4.76 -4.94
N PRO A 107 -6.70 -4.42 -3.68
CA PRO A 107 -7.73 -4.34 -2.64
C PRO A 107 -8.57 -3.04 -2.74
N LYS A 108 -9.29 -2.87 -3.85
CA LYS A 108 -10.01 -1.62 -4.19
C LYS A 108 -10.95 -1.12 -3.09
N GLY A 109 -11.63 -2.04 -2.39
CA GLY A 109 -12.53 -1.70 -1.28
C GLY A 109 -11.81 -1.04 -0.09
N ALA A 110 -10.58 -1.47 0.20
CA ALA A 110 -9.75 -0.88 1.25
C ALA A 110 -9.16 0.49 0.84
N LEU A 111 -8.91 0.68 -0.45
CA LEU A 111 -8.18 1.86 -0.96
C LEU A 111 -9.09 3.05 -1.29
N LYS A 112 -10.34 2.83 -1.67
CA LYS A 112 -11.24 3.81 -2.32
C LYS A 112 -11.36 5.19 -1.64
N ASP A 113 -11.17 5.26 -0.32
CA ASP A 113 -11.37 6.48 0.49
C ASP A 113 -10.06 7.20 0.86
N LEU A 114 -8.90 6.71 0.41
CA LEU A 114 -7.59 7.29 0.70
C LEU A 114 -7.30 8.56 -0.13
N ARG A 115 -7.96 9.66 0.21
CA ARG A 115 -7.92 10.96 -0.49
C ARG A 115 -6.52 11.57 -0.58
N SER A 116 -5.68 11.35 0.43
CA SER A 116 -4.31 11.87 0.46
C SER A 116 -3.28 10.95 -0.21
N LEU A 117 -3.66 9.75 -0.64
CA LEU A 117 -2.72 8.79 -1.23
C LEU A 117 -2.21 9.30 -2.58
N ARG A 118 -0.88 9.32 -2.73
CA ARG A 118 -0.18 9.75 -3.95
C ARG A 118 0.69 8.65 -4.53
N SER A 119 1.29 7.82 -3.68
CA SER A 119 2.14 6.71 -4.10
C SER A 119 1.57 5.38 -3.62
N LEU A 120 1.28 4.50 -4.57
CA LEU A 120 0.83 3.14 -4.30
C LEU A 120 1.80 2.14 -4.91
N GLU A 121 2.33 1.26 -4.08
CA GLU A 121 3.20 0.19 -4.52
C GLU A 121 2.66 -1.19 -4.12
N LEU A 122 2.41 -2.02 -5.13
CA LEU A 122 1.91 -3.39 -5.02
C LEU A 122 2.85 -4.37 -5.74
N SER A 123 4.12 -3.98 -5.89
CA SER A 123 5.14 -4.78 -6.58
C SER A 123 5.39 -6.14 -5.92
N SER A 124 5.77 -7.15 -6.70
CA SER A 124 6.07 -8.51 -6.19
C SER A 124 4.89 -9.14 -5.43
N ASN A 125 3.70 -9.13 -6.04
CA ASN A 125 2.53 -9.87 -5.58
C ASN A 125 2.09 -10.85 -6.69
N ASN A 126 0.89 -11.42 -6.55
CA ASN A 126 0.30 -12.37 -7.50
C ASN A 126 -0.91 -11.76 -8.24
N ILE A 127 -0.91 -10.44 -8.46
CA ILE A 127 -2.04 -9.76 -9.09
C ILE A 127 -2.15 -10.22 -10.53
N ALA A 128 -3.29 -10.82 -10.89
CA ALA A 128 -3.50 -11.43 -12.20
C ALA A 128 -4.22 -10.51 -13.20
N SER A 129 -5.02 -9.58 -12.71
CA SER A 129 -5.86 -8.72 -13.55
C SER A 129 -6.07 -7.33 -12.98
N LEU A 130 -6.27 -6.36 -13.89
CA LEU A 130 -6.70 -5.01 -13.57
C LEU A 130 -8.08 -4.75 -14.19
N GLU A 131 -9.10 -4.90 -13.35
CA GLU A 131 -10.49 -4.62 -13.68
C GLU A 131 -10.71 -3.11 -13.89
N SER A 132 -11.82 -2.77 -14.56
CA SER A 132 -12.17 -1.37 -14.80
C SER A 132 -12.38 -0.62 -13.48
N TYR A 133 -11.85 0.60 -13.39
CA TYR A 133 -11.99 1.50 -12.25
C TYR A 133 -11.41 0.96 -10.94
N VAL A 134 -10.42 0.06 -11.00
CA VAL A 134 -9.83 -0.59 -9.80
C VAL A 134 -9.12 0.40 -8.86
N PHE A 135 -8.71 1.56 -9.35
CA PHE A 135 -8.09 2.64 -8.57
C PHE A 135 -8.99 3.88 -8.42
N TYR A 136 -10.28 3.76 -8.70
CA TYR A 136 -11.21 4.89 -8.64
C TYR A 136 -11.33 5.47 -7.23
N GLY A 137 -11.44 6.80 -7.15
CA GLY A 137 -11.46 7.55 -5.88
C GLY A 137 -10.07 8.02 -5.41
N LEU A 138 -9.00 7.43 -5.93
CA LEU A 138 -7.63 7.83 -5.64
C LEU A 138 -7.14 8.98 -6.52
N GLN A 139 -6.10 9.68 -6.07
CA GLN A 139 -5.40 10.73 -6.82
C GLN A 139 -3.90 10.38 -6.92
N LEU A 140 -3.62 9.15 -7.38
CA LEU A 140 -2.24 8.64 -7.45
C LEU A 140 -1.42 9.41 -8.48
N THR A 141 -0.18 9.72 -8.13
CA THR A 141 0.85 10.23 -9.03
C THR A 141 1.86 9.15 -9.42
N ASN A 142 2.09 8.18 -8.54
CA ASN A 142 3.00 7.06 -8.76
C ASN A 142 2.31 5.73 -8.44
N LEU A 143 2.34 4.81 -9.41
CA LEU A 143 1.76 3.47 -9.29
C LEU A 143 2.76 2.40 -9.70
N GLN A 144 3.19 1.59 -8.74
CA GLN A 144 4.18 0.53 -8.93
C GLN A 144 3.48 -0.83 -8.83
N LEU A 145 3.40 -1.55 -9.96
CA LEU A 145 2.77 -2.86 -10.10
C LEU A 145 3.75 -3.93 -10.60
N SER A 146 5.04 -3.63 -10.61
CA SER A 146 6.09 -4.49 -11.16
C SER A 146 6.11 -5.89 -10.53
N LYS A 147 6.61 -6.89 -11.26
CA LYS A 147 6.76 -8.27 -10.77
C LYS A 147 5.44 -8.89 -10.26
N ASN A 148 4.34 -8.61 -10.96
CA ASN A 148 3.06 -9.31 -10.79
C ASN A 148 2.81 -10.28 -11.96
N ASN A 149 1.60 -10.83 -12.08
CA ASN A 149 1.22 -11.71 -13.19
C ASN A 149 0.00 -11.15 -13.94
N ILE A 150 0.02 -9.84 -14.22
CA ILE A 150 -1.07 -9.06 -14.80
C ILE A 150 -1.20 -9.39 -16.30
N THR A 151 -1.94 -10.46 -16.60
CA THR A 151 -2.21 -10.88 -17.98
C THR A 151 -3.41 -10.17 -18.59
N ASP A 152 -4.34 -9.71 -17.75
CA ASP A 152 -5.63 -9.16 -18.17
C ASP A 152 -5.79 -7.72 -17.69
N VAL A 153 -5.74 -6.77 -18.62
CA VAL A 153 -5.94 -5.33 -18.35
C VAL A 153 -7.11 -4.82 -19.18
N THR A 154 -8.16 -4.37 -18.49
CA THR A 154 -9.35 -3.80 -19.16
C THR A 154 -9.09 -2.39 -19.69
N GLU A 155 -9.89 -1.92 -20.66
CA GLU A 155 -9.76 -0.56 -21.22
C GLU A 155 -9.84 0.55 -20.15
N TYR A 156 -10.66 0.35 -19.11
CA TYR A 156 -10.85 1.34 -18.06
C TYR A 156 -10.12 0.98 -16.77
N ALA A 157 -9.09 0.14 -16.83
CA ALA A 157 -8.34 -0.32 -15.65
C ALA A 157 -7.84 0.85 -14.76
N PHE A 158 -7.33 1.90 -15.41
CA PHE A 158 -6.82 3.11 -14.75
C PHE A 158 -7.84 4.27 -14.74
N GLY A 159 -9.12 3.98 -14.96
CA GLY A 159 -10.18 5.00 -14.94
C GLY A 159 -10.26 5.69 -13.58
N GLY A 160 -10.37 7.03 -13.57
CA GLY A 160 -10.28 7.88 -12.39
C GLY A 160 -8.90 8.51 -12.16
N LEU A 161 -7.84 7.98 -12.79
CA LEU A 161 -6.48 8.49 -12.68
C LEU A 161 -6.05 9.39 -13.85
N GLU A 162 -6.99 9.78 -14.72
CA GLU A 162 -6.71 10.43 -16.02
C GLU A 162 -5.87 11.69 -15.89
N ASN A 163 -6.05 12.44 -14.81
CA ASN A 163 -5.38 13.73 -14.58
C ASN A 163 -4.36 13.70 -13.43
N SER A 164 -4.15 12.55 -12.79
CA SER A 164 -3.26 12.46 -11.62
C SER A 164 -2.04 11.59 -11.85
N LEU A 165 -2.17 10.47 -12.57
CA LEU A 165 -1.08 9.49 -12.66
C LEU A 165 0.03 9.96 -13.59
N GLU A 166 1.24 10.05 -13.04
CA GLU A 166 2.43 10.54 -13.74
C GLU A 166 3.40 9.41 -14.06
N GLU A 167 3.56 8.45 -13.15
CA GLU A 167 4.50 7.34 -13.27
C GLU A 167 3.77 6.01 -13.06
N LEU A 168 3.93 5.10 -14.03
CA LEU A 168 3.40 3.75 -13.99
C LEU A 168 4.50 2.74 -14.24
N ASN A 169 4.64 1.76 -13.35
CA ASN A 169 5.54 0.64 -13.54
C ASN A 169 4.79 -0.70 -13.60
N LEU A 170 4.95 -1.39 -14.72
CA LEU A 170 4.43 -2.72 -15.05
C LEU A 170 5.56 -3.64 -15.54
N ILE A 171 6.84 -3.33 -15.24
CA ILE A 171 7.98 -4.21 -15.55
C ILE A 171 7.74 -5.60 -14.94
N ASP A 172 8.13 -6.65 -15.66
CA ASP A 172 8.01 -8.04 -15.21
C ASP A 172 6.59 -8.43 -14.76
N SER A 173 5.54 -7.79 -15.30
CA SER A 173 4.15 -8.00 -14.86
C SER A 173 3.37 -8.98 -15.73
N GLY A 174 4.03 -9.80 -16.56
CA GLY A 174 3.38 -10.87 -17.34
C GLY A 174 2.61 -10.44 -18.59
N GLN A 175 2.60 -9.15 -18.93
CA GLN A 175 1.92 -8.64 -20.12
C GLN A 175 2.61 -9.12 -21.40
N LYS A 176 1.82 -9.70 -22.32
CA LYS A 176 2.29 -10.05 -23.66
C LYS A 176 2.41 -8.83 -24.57
N GLU A 177 1.50 -7.89 -24.40
CA GLU A 177 1.37 -6.69 -25.23
C GLU A 177 1.29 -5.43 -24.36
N PHE A 178 1.76 -4.33 -24.92
CA PHE A 178 1.66 -3.02 -24.28
C PHE A 178 0.17 -2.60 -24.19
N PRO A 179 -0.38 -2.27 -23.01
CA PRO A 179 -1.81 -2.06 -22.80
C PRO A 179 -2.27 -0.66 -23.25
N LEU A 180 -2.04 -0.32 -24.53
CA LEU A 180 -2.27 1.00 -25.10
C LEU A 180 -3.71 1.51 -24.85
N ASN A 181 -4.70 0.62 -24.93
CA ASN A 181 -6.10 0.95 -24.70
C ASN A 181 -6.40 1.42 -23.28
N ALA A 182 -5.70 0.89 -22.28
CA ALA A 182 -5.86 1.28 -20.89
C ALA A 182 -5.11 2.59 -20.57
N LEU A 183 -4.00 2.85 -21.28
CA LEU A 183 -3.13 3.99 -21.00
C LEU A 183 -3.51 5.26 -21.78
N ARG A 184 -4.18 5.15 -22.93
CA ARG A 184 -4.48 6.30 -23.82
C ARG A 184 -5.29 7.44 -23.18
N ARG A 185 -5.94 7.21 -22.03
CA ARG A 185 -6.73 8.22 -21.31
C ARG A 185 -5.94 8.96 -20.24
N LEU A 186 -4.75 8.49 -19.88
CA LEU A 186 -3.91 9.07 -18.84
C LEU A 186 -3.18 10.30 -19.40
N ARG A 187 -3.72 11.49 -19.14
CA ARG A 187 -3.26 12.76 -19.69
C ARG A 187 -2.02 13.30 -18.98
N SER A 188 -1.84 12.94 -17.71
CA SER A 188 -0.70 13.37 -16.89
C SER A 188 0.48 12.40 -16.92
N LEU A 189 0.36 11.27 -17.65
CA LEU A 189 1.36 10.21 -17.66
C LEU A 189 2.65 10.70 -18.35
N LYS A 190 3.74 10.69 -17.59
CA LYS A 190 5.09 11.09 -18.03
C LYS A 190 5.95 9.88 -18.35
N ALA A 191 5.81 8.81 -17.57
CA ALA A 191 6.58 7.59 -17.73
C ALA A 191 5.70 6.35 -17.53
N ALA A 192 5.85 5.37 -18.42
CA ALA A 192 5.24 4.06 -18.32
C ALA A 192 6.28 2.99 -18.66
N GLU A 193 6.71 2.24 -17.65
CA GLU A 193 7.65 1.14 -17.81
C GLU A 193 6.89 -0.19 -17.89
N THR A 194 7.08 -0.99 -18.93
CA THR A 194 6.22 -2.17 -19.19
C THR A 194 6.99 -3.42 -19.64
N ARG A 195 8.32 -3.37 -19.73
CA ARG A 195 9.16 -4.46 -20.25
C ARG A 195 10.50 -4.49 -19.58
#